data_AF-A0A1G3MGB3-F1
#
_entry.id   AF-A0A1G3MGB3-F1
#
_cell.length_a   1.000
_cell.length_b   1.000
_cell.length_c   1.000
_cell.angle_alpha   90.00
_cell.angle_beta   90.00
_cell.angle_gamma   90.00
#
_symmetry.space_group_name_H-M   'P 1'
#
loop_
_entity.id
_entity.type
_entity.pdbx_description
1 polymer ?
#
loop_
_entity_poly.entity_id
_entity_poly.type
_entity_poly.pdbx_seq_one_letter_code
_entity_poly.pdbx_strand_id
1 'polypeptide(L)'
;METGFMLKQLEAALATLNHCIRRCPDSQWQEAQGDAPFSQVVFHALFYCDVHLDTSMETFKAQAFHASQTAFFGDYEELEDRLPVRLYARADCLAYLEHCLAKARRVLPALNPADLAAKPAVQPRLETRAELLVYTTRHLQHHAAQLGLRLQLLGLGELPWFGSGWKVIVD
;
A
#
# COMPACT_ATOMS: atom_id res chain seq x y z
N MET A 1 -0.18 22.99 -10.69
CA MET A 1 -0.74 22.52 -9.40
C MET A 1 0.35 21.73 -8.71
N GLU A 2 0.71 22.07 -7.48
CA GLU A 2 1.82 21.42 -6.78
C GLU A 2 1.34 20.06 -6.23
N THR A 3 1.85 18.94 -6.75
CA THR A 3 1.50 17.59 -6.29
C THR A 3 2.24 17.19 -5.00
N GLY A 4 3.11 18.07 -4.48
CA GLY A 4 3.95 17.82 -3.31
C GLY A 4 3.17 17.48 -2.05
N PHE A 5 1.96 18.04 -1.86
CA PHE A 5 1.13 17.69 -0.71
C PHE A 5 0.58 16.27 -0.81
N MET A 6 0.16 15.82 -2.01
CA MET A 6 -0.32 14.45 -2.22
C MET A 6 0.79 13.44 -1.94
N LEU A 7 2.01 13.72 -2.40
CA LEU A 7 3.16 12.86 -2.12
C LEU A 7 3.41 12.76 -0.62
N LYS A 8 3.49 13.90 0.07
CA LYS A 8 3.70 13.91 1.52
C LYS A 8 2.64 13.13 2.29
N GLN A 9 1.37 13.19 1.87
CA GLN A 9 0.30 12.44 2.55
C GLN A 9 0.37 10.93 2.27
N LEU A 10 0.66 10.53 1.02
CA LEU A 10 0.84 9.11 0.69
C LEU A 10 2.08 8.52 1.38
N GLU A 11 3.19 9.27 1.45
CA GLU A 11 4.37 8.84 2.19
C GLU A 11 4.10 8.66 3.68
N ALA A 12 3.26 9.53 4.27
CA ALA A 12 2.90 9.43 5.68
C ALA A 12 2.05 8.19 5.94
N ALA A 13 1.08 7.90 5.07
CA ALA A 13 0.29 6.66 5.14
C ALA A 13 1.19 5.41 5.00
N LEU A 14 2.15 5.41 4.06
CA LEU A 14 3.13 4.33 3.90
C LEU A 14 4.02 4.18 5.15
N ALA A 15 4.39 5.29 5.80
CA ALA A 15 5.13 5.25 7.06
C ALA A 15 4.29 4.63 8.19
N THR A 16 2.99 4.95 8.27
CA THR A 16 2.06 4.30 9.20
C THR A 16 2.03 2.78 8.97
N LEU A 17 1.91 2.33 7.71
CA LEU A 17 1.91 0.90 7.39
C LEU A 17 3.25 0.24 7.72
N ASN A 18 4.38 0.90 7.41
CA ASN A 18 5.72 0.42 7.77
C ASN A 18 5.86 0.23 9.29
N HIS A 19 5.27 1.11 10.10
CA HIS A 19 5.25 0.97 11.56
C HIS A 19 4.58 -0.35 11.96
N CYS A 20 3.40 -0.60 11.40
CA CYS A 20 2.64 -1.81 11.67
C CYS A 20 3.42 -3.07 11.27
N ILE A 21 4.07 -3.08 10.10
CA ILE A 21 4.86 -4.21 9.62
C ILE A 21 6.02 -4.52 10.57
N ARG A 22 6.77 -3.49 11.00
CA ARG A 22 7.96 -3.64 11.85
C ARG A 22 7.62 -4.03 13.29
N ARG A 23 6.48 -3.55 13.81
CA ARG A 23 6.07 -3.81 15.20
C ARG A 23 5.24 -5.09 15.38
N CYS A 24 4.75 -5.69 14.30
CA CYS A 24 4.01 -6.94 14.38
C CYS A 24 4.89 -8.09 14.91
N PRO A 25 4.54 -8.73 16.05
CA PRO A 25 5.27 -9.90 16.54
C PRO A 25 5.24 -11.06 15.54
N ASP A 26 6.29 -11.87 15.49
CA ASP A 26 6.37 -13.03 14.57
C ASP A 26 5.21 -14.00 14.75
N SER A 27 4.78 -14.22 15.99
CA SER A 27 3.63 -15.07 16.34
C SER A 27 2.27 -14.53 15.91
N GLN A 28 2.22 -13.31 15.39
CA GLN A 28 0.98 -12.64 14.95
C GLN A 28 0.98 -12.35 13.45
N TRP A 29 2.13 -12.50 12.78
CA TRP A 29 2.30 -12.10 11.40
C TRP A 29 1.41 -12.88 10.41
N GLN A 30 1.14 -14.15 10.69
CA GLN A 30 0.26 -15.00 9.87
C GLN A 30 -1.11 -15.27 10.51
N GLU A 31 -1.38 -14.67 11.66
CA GLU A 31 -2.61 -14.93 12.39
C GLU A 31 -3.77 -14.06 11.89
N ALA A 32 -4.92 -14.70 11.73
CA ALA A 32 -6.20 -14.04 11.52
C ALA A 32 -6.75 -13.52 12.85
N GLN A 33 -7.38 -12.35 12.87
CA GLN A 33 -8.03 -11.80 14.08
C GLN A 33 -9.48 -11.39 13.78
N GLY A 34 -10.28 -12.36 13.32
CA GLY A 34 -11.68 -12.15 12.92
C GLY A 34 -11.86 -11.67 11.47
N ASP A 35 -10.76 -11.61 10.71
CA ASP A 35 -10.63 -11.17 9.33
C ASP A 35 -9.40 -11.84 8.68
N ALA A 36 -8.79 -11.22 7.67
CA ALA A 36 -7.60 -11.77 7.00
C ALA A 36 -6.34 -11.76 7.91
N PRO A 37 -5.42 -12.74 7.75
CA PRO A 37 -4.09 -12.72 8.32
C PRO A 37 -3.39 -11.37 8.20
N PHE A 38 -2.57 -11.01 9.21
CA PHE A 38 -1.87 -9.71 9.22
C PHE A 38 -1.07 -9.47 7.92
N SER A 39 -0.33 -10.48 7.46
CA SER A 39 0.44 -10.43 6.21
C SER A 39 -0.42 -10.20 4.96
N GLN A 40 -1.63 -10.77 4.90
CA GLN A 40 -2.56 -10.57 3.79
C GLN A 40 -3.08 -9.13 3.74
N VAL A 41 -3.45 -8.55 4.89
CA VAL A 41 -3.89 -7.15 4.95
C VAL A 41 -2.77 -6.19 4.54
N VAL A 42 -1.53 -6.47 4.96
CA VAL A 42 -0.35 -5.72 4.51
C VAL A 42 -0.18 -5.81 3.00
N PHE A 43 -0.21 -7.04 2.46
CA PHE A 43 -0.06 -7.25 1.03
C PHE A 43 -1.16 -6.55 0.23
N HIS A 44 -2.43 -6.71 0.63
CA HIS A 44 -3.58 -6.04 0.03
C HIS A 44 -3.40 -4.51 -0.03
N ALA A 45 -3.02 -3.89 1.09
CA ALA A 45 -2.80 -2.45 1.16
C ALA A 45 -1.69 -1.98 0.20
N LEU A 46 -0.58 -2.70 0.12
CA LEU A 46 0.52 -2.39 -0.80
C LEU A 46 0.17 -2.67 -2.25
N PHE A 47 -0.53 -3.78 -2.51
CA PHE A 47 -0.93 -4.22 -3.84
C PHE A 47 -1.79 -3.15 -4.53
N TYR A 48 -2.83 -2.69 -3.86
CA TYR A 48 -3.71 -1.66 -4.41
C TYR A 48 -3.03 -0.28 -4.46
N CYS A 49 -2.09 0.03 -3.55
CA CYS A 49 -1.25 1.21 -3.68
C CYS A 49 -0.46 1.20 -4.99
N ASP A 50 0.21 0.09 -5.32
CA ASP A 50 0.99 -0.04 -6.54
C ASP A 50 0.12 0.00 -7.81
N VAL A 51 -1.03 -0.71 -7.79
CA VAL A 51 -2.04 -0.68 -8.85
C VAL A 51 -2.50 0.75 -9.13
N HIS A 52 -2.89 1.50 -8.10
CA HIS A 52 -3.45 2.85 -8.28
C HIS A 52 -2.41 3.91 -8.68
N LEU A 53 -1.12 3.64 -8.47
CA LEU A 53 -0.03 4.47 -8.96
C LEU A 53 0.31 4.22 -10.43
N ASP A 54 -0.19 3.13 -11.02
CA ASP A 54 0.01 2.78 -12.41
C ASP A 54 -1.01 3.43 -13.36
N THR A 55 -0.77 3.32 -14.67
CA THR A 55 -1.66 3.83 -15.71
C THR A 55 -2.59 2.75 -16.27
N SER A 56 -2.24 1.47 -16.13
CA SER A 56 -3.05 0.34 -16.59
C SER A 56 -2.68 -0.96 -15.86
N MET A 57 -3.51 -1.98 -15.97
CA MET A 57 -3.19 -3.33 -15.46
C MET A 57 -2.03 -3.98 -16.23
N GLU A 58 -1.90 -3.71 -17.52
CA GLU A 58 -0.81 -4.23 -18.35
C GLU A 58 0.54 -3.68 -17.87
N THR A 59 0.64 -2.36 -17.75
CA THR A 59 1.86 -1.68 -17.28
C THR A 59 2.18 -2.01 -15.82
N PHE A 60 1.16 -2.18 -14.98
CA PHE A 60 1.30 -2.65 -13.60
C PHE A 60 1.95 -4.04 -13.54
N LYS A 61 1.46 -5.02 -14.32
CA LYS A 61 2.01 -6.38 -14.34
C LYS A 61 3.39 -6.47 -15.02
N ALA A 62 3.67 -5.56 -15.96
CA ALA A 62 4.94 -5.51 -16.70
C ALA A 62 6.10 -4.84 -15.93
N GLN A 63 5.87 -4.33 -14.72
CA GLN A 63 6.91 -3.69 -13.90
C GLN A 63 8.08 -4.65 -13.63
N ALA A 64 9.32 -4.14 -13.68
CA ALA A 64 10.52 -4.93 -13.43
C ALA A 64 10.51 -5.64 -12.05
N PHE A 65 9.94 -5.00 -11.03
CA PHE A 65 9.76 -5.59 -9.70
C PHE A 65 8.84 -6.82 -9.74
N HIS A 66 7.75 -6.78 -10.51
CA HIS A 66 6.84 -7.92 -10.66
C HIS A 66 7.50 -9.06 -11.45
N ALA A 67 8.24 -8.71 -12.51
CA ALA A 67 8.98 -9.68 -13.31
C ALA A 67 10.06 -10.40 -12.50
N SER A 68 10.70 -9.74 -11.52
CA SER A 68 11.71 -10.36 -10.64
C SER A 68 11.11 -11.09 -9.43
N GLN A 69 9.82 -10.92 -9.16
CA GLN A 69 9.11 -11.45 -7.98
C GLN A 69 7.88 -12.28 -8.37
N THR A 70 7.95 -13.06 -9.46
CA THR A 70 6.81 -13.82 -9.99
C THR A 70 6.19 -14.77 -8.96
N ALA A 71 7.02 -15.42 -8.12
CA ALA A 71 6.54 -16.29 -7.07
C ALA A 71 5.76 -15.54 -5.97
N PHE A 72 6.13 -14.30 -5.67
CA PHE A 72 5.46 -13.45 -4.68
C PHE A 72 4.05 -13.06 -5.14
N PHE A 73 3.93 -12.61 -6.40
CA PHE A 73 2.65 -12.20 -6.99
C PHE A 73 1.78 -13.36 -7.45
N GLY A 74 2.36 -14.52 -7.76
CA GLY A 74 1.64 -15.72 -8.17
C GLY A 74 0.74 -15.45 -9.39
N ASP A 75 -0.53 -15.77 -9.25
CA ASP A 75 -1.59 -15.52 -10.24
C ASP A 75 -2.26 -14.15 -10.08
N TYR A 76 -1.74 -13.30 -9.20
CA TYR A 76 -2.38 -12.04 -8.78
C TYR A 76 -3.73 -12.26 -8.10
N GLU A 77 -3.79 -13.16 -7.10
CA GLU A 77 -5.04 -13.54 -6.40
C GLU A 77 -5.93 -12.38 -5.94
N GLU A 78 -5.35 -11.21 -5.64
CA GLU A 78 -6.08 -9.97 -5.30
C GLU A 78 -7.00 -9.45 -6.42
N LEU A 79 -6.78 -9.89 -7.66
CA LEU A 79 -7.57 -9.54 -8.84
C LEU A 79 -8.56 -10.64 -9.26
N GLU A 80 -8.50 -11.80 -8.62
CA GLU A 80 -9.32 -12.95 -8.97
C GLU A 80 -10.65 -12.93 -8.23
N ASP A 81 -11.70 -13.53 -8.79
CA ASP A 81 -13.02 -13.65 -8.16
C ASP A 81 -13.04 -14.77 -7.11
N ARG A 82 -12.14 -14.67 -6.14
CA ARG A 82 -12.00 -15.60 -5.01
C ARG A 82 -11.36 -14.91 -3.82
N LEU A 83 -11.55 -15.47 -2.63
CA LEU A 83 -10.86 -14.99 -1.45
C LEU A 83 -9.35 -15.28 -1.55
N PRO A 84 -8.47 -14.29 -1.27
CA PRO A 84 -7.03 -14.51 -1.16
C PRO A 84 -6.70 -15.53 -0.07
N VAL A 85 -5.73 -16.40 -0.35
CA VAL A 85 -5.31 -17.46 0.59
C VAL A 85 -3.81 -17.49 0.81
N ARG A 86 -3.02 -16.78 0.01
CA ARG A 86 -1.55 -16.80 0.16
C ARG A 86 -1.14 -16.06 1.43
N LEU A 87 -0.01 -16.48 1.96
CA LEU A 87 0.63 -15.83 3.10
C LEU A 87 1.95 -15.24 2.62
N TYR A 88 2.30 -14.09 3.19
CA TYR A 88 3.44 -13.30 2.71
C TYR A 88 4.50 -13.22 3.79
N ALA A 89 5.78 -13.32 3.44
CA ALA A 89 6.86 -13.12 4.41
C ALA A 89 7.02 -11.62 4.70
N ARG A 90 7.38 -11.28 5.94
CA ARG A 90 7.59 -9.88 6.35
C ARG A 90 8.63 -9.16 5.47
N ALA A 91 9.72 -9.86 5.14
CA ALA A 91 10.80 -9.31 4.32
C ALA A 91 10.30 -8.93 2.91
N ASP A 92 9.46 -9.76 2.29
CA ASP A 92 8.91 -9.48 0.97
C ASP A 92 7.94 -8.30 1.00
N CYS A 93 7.11 -8.20 2.05
CA CYS A 93 6.23 -7.04 2.25
C CYS A 93 7.02 -5.75 2.46
N LEU A 94 8.14 -5.78 3.19
CA LEU A 94 9.01 -4.60 3.36
C LEU A 94 9.66 -4.19 2.04
N ALA A 95 10.15 -5.15 1.25
CA ALA A 95 10.70 -4.88 -0.09
C ALA A 95 9.63 -4.29 -1.02
N TYR A 96 8.39 -4.79 -0.96
CA TYR A 96 7.30 -4.26 -1.77
C TYR A 96 6.84 -2.87 -1.31
N LEU A 97 6.88 -2.58 -0.02
CA LEU A 97 6.66 -1.24 0.52
C LEU A 97 7.68 -0.24 -0.01
N GLU A 98 8.95 -0.62 -0.05
CA GLU A 98 10.02 0.22 -0.62
C GLU A 98 9.81 0.49 -2.11
N HIS A 99 9.38 -0.52 -2.87
CA HIS A 99 8.97 -0.35 -4.27
C HIS A 99 7.80 0.63 -4.41
N CYS A 100 6.75 0.50 -3.61
CA CYS A 100 5.61 1.43 -3.62
C CYS A 100 6.04 2.88 -3.29
N LEU A 101 6.90 3.05 -2.28
CA LEU A 101 7.44 4.35 -1.90
C LEU A 101 8.28 4.98 -3.02
N ALA A 102 9.15 4.20 -3.65
CA ALA A 102 9.96 4.64 -4.79
C ALA A 102 9.09 5.00 -6.00
N LYS A 103 8.05 4.20 -6.28
CA LYS A 103 7.07 4.49 -7.33
C LYS A 103 6.32 5.78 -7.06
N ALA A 104 5.82 5.98 -5.84
CA ALA A 104 5.13 7.22 -5.46
C ALA A 104 6.01 8.45 -5.67
N ARG A 105 7.27 8.40 -5.23
CA ARG A 105 8.25 9.49 -5.43
C ARG A 105 8.58 9.77 -6.89
N ARG A 106 8.49 8.77 -7.76
CA ARG A 106 8.68 8.93 -9.21
C ARG A 106 7.42 9.48 -9.89
N VAL A 107 6.26 8.93 -9.58
CA VAL A 107 5.01 9.19 -10.30
C VAL A 107 4.43 10.55 -9.92
N LEU A 108 4.25 10.84 -8.62
CA LEU A 108 3.46 12.00 -8.19
C LEU A 108 4.08 13.35 -8.61
N PRO A 109 5.40 13.58 -8.51
CA PRO A 109 6.00 14.82 -8.99
C PRO A 109 5.92 15.02 -10.50
N ALA A 110 5.74 13.94 -11.27
CA ALA A 110 5.67 13.99 -12.74
C ALA A 110 4.26 14.29 -13.28
N LEU A 111 3.23 14.26 -12.43
CA LEU A 111 1.84 14.50 -12.85
C LEU A 111 1.60 15.98 -13.16
N ASN A 112 1.01 16.24 -14.32
CA ASN A 112 0.50 17.55 -14.71
C ASN A 112 -1.02 17.66 -14.48
N PRO A 113 -1.64 18.85 -14.62
CA PRO A 113 -3.08 19.02 -14.43
C PRO A 113 -3.97 18.16 -15.33
N ALA A 114 -3.54 17.87 -16.57
CA ALA A 114 -4.28 16.99 -17.47
C ALA A 114 -4.22 15.53 -16.98
N ASP A 115 -3.06 15.07 -16.48
CA ASP A 115 -2.95 13.73 -15.89
C ASP A 115 -3.85 13.57 -14.66
N LEU A 116 -3.96 14.63 -13.84
CA LEU A 116 -4.81 14.64 -12.64
C LEU A 116 -6.30 14.61 -12.98
N ALA A 117 -6.71 15.27 -14.07
CA ALA A 117 -8.08 15.32 -14.54
C ALA A 117 -8.50 14.08 -15.36
N ALA A 118 -7.54 13.26 -15.81
CA ALA A 118 -7.81 12.08 -16.62
C ALA A 118 -8.54 10.99 -15.82
N LYS A 119 -9.41 10.24 -16.50
CA LYS A 119 -10.09 9.08 -15.92
C LYS A 119 -9.11 7.94 -15.66
N PRO A 120 -9.05 7.37 -14.45
CA PRO A 120 -8.10 6.30 -14.14
C PRO A 120 -8.55 4.95 -14.71
N ALA A 121 -7.75 4.36 -15.61
CA ALA A 121 -8.09 3.08 -16.23
C ALA A 121 -8.09 1.91 -15.24
N VAL A 122 -7.28 1.98 -14.18
CA VAL A 122 -7.16 0.95 -13.14
C VAL A 122 -8.31 0.94 -12.13
N GLN A 123 -9.11 2.02 -12.08
CA GLN A 123 -10.26 2.12 -11.20
C GLN A 123 -11.38 2.93 -11.91
N PRO A 124 -12.07 2.33 -12.91
CA PRO A 124 -12.97 3.05 -13.81
C PRO A 124 -14.24 3.60 -13.13
N ARG A 125 -14.49 3.23 -11.86
CA ARG A 125 -15.57 3.76 -11.03
C ARG A 125 -15.31 5.18 -10.51
N LEU A 126 -14.06 5.66 -10.56
CA LEU A 126 -13.70 7.03 -10.20
C LEU A 126 -13.58 7.88 -11.47
N GLU A 127 -13.78 9.18 -11.34
CA GLU A 127 -13.81 10.07 -12.50
C GLU A 127 -12.45 10.69 -12.80
N THR A 128 -11.59 10.86 -11.79
CA THR A 128 -10.28 11.53 -11.99
C THR A 128 -9.14 10.80 -11.28
N ARG A 129 -7.94 10.93 -11.83
CA ARG A 129 -6.72 10.42 -11.18
C ARG A 129 -6.45 11.14 -9.85
N ALA A 130 -6.80 12.42 -9.73
CA ALA A 130 -6.73 13.14 -8.46
C ALA A 130 -7.60 12.48 -7.38
N GLU A 131 -8.83 12.10 -7.72
CA GLU A 131 -9.72 11.34 -6.83
C GLU A 131 -9.10 9.98 -6.46
N LEU A 132 -8.52 9.27 -7.44
CA LEU A 132 -7.83 8.00 -7.19
C LEU A 132 -6.66 8.14 -6.20
N LEU A 133 -5.88 9.21 -6.25
CA LEU A 133 -4.77 9.44 -5.32
C LEU A 133 -5.26 9.68 -3.88
N VAL A 134 -6.37 10.42 -3.71
CA VAL A 134 -7.03 10.59 -2.41
C VAL A 134 -7.60 9.25 -1.92
N TYR A 135 -8.27 8.51 -2.80
CA TYR A 135 -8.80 7.18 -2.53
C TYR A 135 -7.70 6.24 -2.04
N THR A 136 -6.57 6.21 -2.74
CA THR A 136 -5.42 5.36 -2.42
C THR A 136 -4.83 5.69 -1.06
N THR A 137 -4.67 6.99 -0.75
CA THR A 137 -4.18 7.42 0.56
C THR A 137 -5.13 7.01 1.68
N ARG A 138 -6.45 7.15 1.48
CA ARG A 138 -7.48 6.73 2.44
C ARG A 138 -7.52 5.21 2.62
N HIS A 139 -7.41 4.45 1.53
CA HIS A 139 -7.37 2.98 1.55
C HIS A 139 -6.17 2.47 2.34
N LEU A 140 -4.99 3.03 2.08
CA LEU A 140 -3.78 2.62 2.79
C LEU A 140 -3.83 3.00 4.27
N GLN A 141 -4.32 4.20 4.60
CA GLN A 141 -4.51 4.62 5.99
C GLN A 141 -5.58 3.78 6.71
N HIS A 142 -6.65 3.36 6.02
CA HIS A 142 -7.69 2.50 6.59
C HIS A 142 -7.12 1.16 7.06
N HIS A 143 -6.35 0.48 6.21
CA HIS A 143 -5.72 -0.79 6.58
C HIS A 143 -4.58 -0.62 7.58
N ALA A 144 -3.80 0.47 7.49
CA ALA A 144 -2.77 0.76 8.49
C ALA A 144 -3.38 0.96 9.89
N ALA A 145 -4.53 1.64 9.99
CA ALA A 145 -5.27 1.81 11.25
C ALA A 145 -5.86 0.50 11.77
N GLN A 146 -6.43 -0.34 10.90
CA GLN A 146 -6.88 -1.69 11.23
C GLN A 146 -5.76 -2.52 11.86
N LEU A 147 -4.58 -2.54 11.25
CA LEU A 147 -3.40 -3.24 11.76
C LEU A 147 -2.87 -2.60 13.05
N GLY A 148 -2.84 -1.27 13.13
CA GLY A 148 -2.43 -0.54 14.33
C GLY A 148 -3.29 -0.90 15.55
N LEU A 149 -4.61 -1.01 15.36
CA LEU A 149 -5.51 -1.46 16.42
C LEU A 149 -5.19 -2.88 16.90
N ARG A 150 -4.86 -3.81 15.99
CA ARG A 150 -4.43 -5.17 16.38
C ARG A 150 -3.18 -5.12 17.27
N LEU A 151 -2.20 -4.30 16.91
CA LEU A 151 -0.97 -4.13 17.71
C LEU A 151 -1.26 -3.52 19.08
N GLN A 152 -2.15 -2.53 19.13
CA GLN A 152 -2.57 -1.91 20.39
C GLN A 152 -3.25 -2.92 21.33
N LEU A 153 -4.11 -3.80 20.80
CA LEU A 153 -4.76 -4.87 21.56
C LEU A 153 -3.78 -5.92 22.10
N LEU A 154 -2.59 -6.04 21.50
CA LEU A 154 -1.49 -6.86 21.99
C LEU A 154 -0.63 -6.14 23.06
N GLY A 155 -0.98 -4.91 23.44
CA GLY A 155 -0.26 -4.13 24.43
C GLY A 155 0.97 -3.38 23.88
N LEU A 156 1.12 -3.26 22.56
CA LEU A 156 2.26 -2.57 21.92
C LEU A 156 2.13 -1.03 21.88
N GLY A 157 1.11 -0.49 22.56
CA GLY A 157 0.82 0.94 22.61
C GLY A 157 -0.05 1.43 21.45
N GLU A 158 -0.46 2.69 21.54
CA GLU A 158 -1.24 3.36 20.50
C GLU A 158 -0.37 3.66 19.26
N LEU A 159 -0.97 3.57 18.07
CA LEU A 159 -0.29 3.88 16.82
C LEU A 159 0.10 5.37 16.78
N PRO A 160 1.40 5.72 16.59
CA PRO A 160 1.80 7.11 16.52
C PRO A 160 1.25 7.79 15.27
N TRP A 161 1.04 9.10 15.35
CA TRP A 161 0.57 9.91 14.23
C TRP A 161 1.70 10.27 13.26
N PHE A 162 1.60 9.78 12.02
CA PHE A 162 2.47 10.18 10.91
C PHE A 162 1.75 11.25 10.08
N GLY A 163 1.99 12.53 10.38
CA GLY A 163 1.21 13.62 9.79
C GLY A 163 1.61 14.06 8.38
N SER A 164 2.88 13.85 7.98
CA SER A 164 3.39 14.30 6.68
C SER A 164 4.76 13.74 6.36
N GLY A 165 4.93 13.32 5.11
CA GLY A 165 6.17 12.81 4.54
C GLY A 165 6.58 11.46 5.10
N TRP A 166 7.62 10.89 4.49
CA TRP A 166 8.19 9.64 4.98
C TRP A 166 8.88 9.83 6.34
N LYS A 167 8.67 8.89 7.26
CA LYS A 167 9.37 8.82 8.54
C LYS A 167 10.14 7.51 8.62
N VAL A 168 11.45 7.62 8.88
CA VAL A 168 12.27 6.45 9.19
C VAL A 168 11.84 5.94 10.56
N ILE A 169 11.49 4.67 10.61
CA ILE A 169 11.17 3.98 11.86
C ILE A 169 12.45 3.25 12.24
N VAL A 170 13.13 3.80 13.24
CA VAL A 170 14.26 3.16 13.91
C VAL A 170 13.68 2.31 15.03
N ASP A 171 14.16 1.06 15.13
CA ASP A 171 13.73 0.08 16.12
C ASP A 171 14.10 0.49 17.55
#